data_AF-A0A1B0CJ37-F1
#
_entry.id   AF-A0A1B0CJ37-F1
#
_cell.length_a   1.000
_cell.length_b   1.000
_cell.length_c   1.000
_cell.angle_alpha   90.00
_cell.angle_beta   90.00
_cell.angle_gamma   90.00
#
_symmetry.space_group_name_H-M   'P 1'
#
loop_
_entity.id
_entity.type
_entity.pdbx_description
1 polymer ?
#
loop_
_entity_poly.entity_id
_entity_poly.type
_entity_poly.pdbx_seq_one_letter_code
_entity_poly.pdbx_strand_id
1 'polypeptide(L)'
;MRDIPEKARAFLTANAVFTNGLSAFVMDSLHKSVEDHQFTTMDACFTAFDKDGDDRLSLSEFTLICRALFRNDKGHIYVVPPDWLEHMFAVFDKNADGFIDRDEFQFCWNNWIKTIVRPTNAFLIVDVQNDFISGSLNISNCSAQQNGLEVLAPINKLLESVDFDTVFYSLDWHPSDHVSFIDNVKKRPLHHSSPVDADNAQVYDTVIFAGPPPMKQRLWPRHCVQDSWGAELHKDLKVVENGIKVYKGTNPDVDSYSVFWDNKKLSDTTLCSQLKTRGITDIYVCGLAFDVCVGATAADALSAGYRTILIEDCCRGVDLKDIECTRETVVTNNGVIVQSREVKAMVEGRDRRPELGYKLAMELKNGESVLAQRSGVRRPI
;
A
#
# COMPACT_ATOMS: atom_id res chain seq x y z
N MET A 1 -30.82 -9.97 -16.38
CA MET A 1 -31.16 -9.89 -14.95
C MET A 1 -31.39 -11.30 -14.43
N ARG A 2 -30.36 -11.95 -13.89
CA ARG A 2 -30.54 -13.05 -12.95
C ARG A 2 -29.69 -12.67 -11.75
N ASP A 3 -30.36 -12.57 -10.60
CA ASP A 3 -29.72 -12.21 -9.34
C ASP A 3 -28.63 -13.22 -8.98
N ILE A 4 -27.56 -12.71 -8.37
CA ILE A 4 -26.55 -13.55 -7.73
C ILE A 4 -27.27 -14.34 -6.63
N PRO A 5 -27.12 -15.68 -6.53
CA PRO A 5 -27.83 -16.46 -5.53
C PRO A 5 -27.57 -15.89 -4.13
N GLU A 6 -28.64 -15.69 -3.37
CA GLU A 6 -28.61 -15.09 -2.03
C GLU A 6 -27.62 -15.80 -1.08
N LYS A 7 -27.43 -17.11 -1.29
CA LYS A 7 -26.42 -17.93 -0.59
C LYS A 7 -24.98 -17.46 -0.88
N ALA A 8 -24.60 -17.28 -2.15
CA ALA A 8 -23.26 -16.79 -2.53
C ALA A 8 -23.00 -15.37 -1.98
N ARG A 9 -24.05 -14.54 -1.96
CA ARG A 9 -24.02 -13.20 -1.36
C ARG A 9 -23.74 -13.30 0.14
N ALA A 10 -24.45 -14.16 0.87
CA ALA A 10 -24.22 -14.38 2.29
C ALA A 10 -22.79 -14.86 2.56
N PHE A 11 -22.20 -15.76 1.77
CA PHE A 11 -20.84 -16.25 2.02
C PHE A 11 -19.76 -15.18 1.85
N LEU A 12 -19.88 -14.34 0.82
CA LEU A 12 -18.95 -13.24 0.58
C LEU A 12 -19.21 -12.03 1.49
N THR A 13 -20.28 -12.00 2.29
CA THR A 13 -20.59 -10.89 3.23
C THR A 13 -20.62 -11.28 4.71
N ALA A 14 -20.84 -12.55 5.07
CA ALA A 14 -21.21 -12.95 6.44
C ALA A 14 -20.05 -13.23 7.41
N ASN A 15 -18.79 -13.20 6.96
CA ASN A 15 -17.65 -13.55 7.83
C ASN A 15 -16.89 -12.33 8.41
N ALA A 16 -17.49 -11.15 8.44
CA ALA A 16 -16.89 -9.94 9.01
C ALA A 16 -17.05 -9.79 10.55
N VAL A 17 -17.53 -10.82 11.27
CA VAL A 17 -18.01 -10.65 12.67
C VAL A 17 -17.34 -11.55 13.72
N PHE A 18 -16.44 -12.47 13.36
CA PHE A 18 -15.84 -13.37 14.36
C PHE A 18 -14.32 -13.32 14.34
N THR A 19 -13.72 -12.60 15.30
CA THR A 19 -12.61 -13.08 16.13
C THR A 19 -12.23 -12.01 17.17
N ASN A 20 -12.57 -12.21 18.45
CA ASN A 20 -11.84 -11.59 19.56
C ASN A 20 -11.85 -12.54 20.78
N GLY A 21 -10.66 -13.06 21.14
CA GLY A 21 -10.33 -13.60 22.46
C GLY A 21 -10.63 -15.08 22.75
N LEU A 22 -9.76 -16.02 22.32
CA LEU A 22 -9.74 -17.40 22.84
C LEU A 22 -8.32 -17.94 23.06
N SER A 23 -8.15 -18.78 24.08
CA SER A 23 -6.85 -19.30 24.55
C SER A 23 -6.26 -20.45 23.71
N ALA A 24 -4.95 -20.69 23.85
CA ALA A 24 -4.14 -21.59 23.03
C ALA A 24 -4.63 -23.06 22.91
N PHE A 25 -5.40 -23.58 23.88
CA PHE A 25 -5.96 -24.95 23.80
C PHE A 25 -7.24 -25.01 22.96
N VAL A 26 -7.95 -23.89 22.86
CA VAL A 26 -9.14 -23.74 21.99
C VAL A 26 -8.70 -23.52 20.54
N MET A 27 -7.53 -22.93 20.31
CA MET A 27 -6.94 -22.70 18.98
C MET A 27 -6.69 -23.99 18.18
N ASP A 28 -6.28 -25.09 18.83
CA ASP A 28 -5.92 -26.33 18.13
C ASP A 28 -7.15 -27.15 17.68
N SER A 29 -8.21 -27.17 18.51
CA SER A 29 -9.53 -27.70 18.13
C SER A 29 -10.30 -26.77 17.19
N LEU A 30 -10.10 -25.44 17.31
CA LEU A 30 -10.55 -24.47 16.32
C LEU A 30 -9.84 -24.70 14.99
N HIS A 31 -8.53 -24.97 14.96
CA HIS A 31 -7.78 -25.17 13.71
C HIS A 31 -8.35 -26.31 12.87
N LYS A 32 -8.62 -27.47 13.50
CA LYS A 32 -9.30 -28.60 12.83
C LYS A 32 -10.72 -28.26 12.39
N SER A 33 -11.50 -27.58 13.22
CA SER A 33 -12.86 -27.16 12.84
C SER A 33 -12.89 -26.08 11.75
N VAL A 34 -11.88 -25.19 11.73
CA VAL A 34 -11.73 -24.09 10.78
C VAL A 34 -11.24 -24.62 9.44
N GLU A 35 -10.37 -25.63 9.41
CA GLU A 35 -9.97 -26.33 8.18
C GLU A 35 -11.15 -27.07 7.55
N ASP A 36 -11.94 -27.82 8.33
CA ASP A 36 -13.18 -28.47 7.84
C ASP A 36 -14.25 -27.44 7.41
N HIS A 37 -14.39 -26.32 8.13
CA HIS A 37 -15.28 -25.22 7.71
C HIS A 37 -14.76 -24.49 6.47
N GLN A 38 -13.44 -24.40 6.28
CA GLN A 38 -12.83 -23.74 5.12
C GLN A 38 -12.97 -24.56 3.85
N PHE A 39 -12.75 -25.88 3.92
CA PHE A 39 -13.00 -26.79 2.81
C PHE A 39 -14.47 -26.71 2.38
N THR A 40 -15.40 -26.76 3.34
CA THR A 40 -16.83 -26.63 3.05
C THR A 40 -17.24 -25.25 2.53
N THR A 41 -16.51 -24.17 2.84
CA THR A 41 -16.80 -22.81 2.33
C THR A 41 -16.30 -22.61 0.90
N MET A 42 -15.11 -23.12 0.56
CA MET A 42 -14.56 -23.03 -0.80
C MET A 42 -15.44 -23.79 -1.79
N ASP A 43 -15.77 -25.04 -1.47
CA ASP A 43 -16.61 -25.88 -2.33
C ASP A 43 -18.00 -25.29 -2.50
N ALA A 44 -18.59 -24.75 -1.43
CA ALA A 44 -19.86 -24.05 -1.51
C ALA A 44 -19.79 -22.80 -2.41
N CYS A 45 -18.67 -22.07 -2.41
CA CYS A 45 -18.47 -20.94 -3.30
C CYS A 45 -18.37 -21.41 -4.76
N PHE A 46 -17.51 -22.39 -5.04
CA PHE A 46 -17.33 -22.97 -6.38
C PHE A 46 -18.67 -23.42 -6.96
N THR A 47 -19.38 -24.30 -6.25
CA THR A 47 -20.68 -24.83 -6.65
C THR A 47 -21.77 -23.74 -6.76
N ALA A 48 -21.65 -22.64 -6.03
CA ALA A 48 -22.61 -21.55 -6.17
C ALA A 48 -22.42 -20.74 -7.46
N PHE A 49 -21.22 -20.75 -8.05
CA PHE A 49 -20.90 -20.01 -9.27
C PHE A 49 -20.81 -20.89 -10.52
N ASP A 50 -20.55 -22.19 -10.38
CA ASP A 50 -20.77 -23.21 -11.42
C ASP A 50 -22.28 -23.30 -11.72
N LYS A 51 -22.72 -22.70 -12.84
CA LYS A 51 -24.12 -22.53 -13.22
C LYS A 51 -24.66 -23.64 -14.08
N ASP A 52 -23.81 -24.23 -14.91
CA ASP A 52 -24.20 -25.34 -15.77
C ASP A 52 -23.88 -26.72 -15.14
N GLY A 53 -23.14 -26.75 -14.03
CA GLY A 53 -22.87 -27.95 -13.25
C GLY A 53 -21.81 -28.85 -13.88
N ASP A 54 -20.90 -28.27 -14.67
CA ASP A 54 -19.86 -29.02 -15.39
C ASP A 54 -18.59 -29.27 -14.56
N ASP A 55 -18.61 -28.87 -13.28
CA ASP A 55 -17.52 -28.97 -12.31
C ASP A 55 -16.27 -28.15 -12.67
N ARG A 56 -16.45 -27.13 -13.51
CA ARG A 56 -15.43 -26.14 -13.88
C ARG A 56 -16.07 -24.75 -13.94
N LEU A 57 -15.26 -23.70 -14.02
CA LEU A 57 -15.76 -22.33 -14.16
C LEU A 57 -15.28 -21.72 -15.46
N SER A 58 -16.22 -21.35 -16.31
CA SER A 58 -15.98 -20.54 -17.51
C SER A 58 -15.68 -19.08 -17.15
N LEU A 59 -15.15 -18.30 -18.11
CA LEU A 59 -14.99 -16.85 -17.98
C LEU A 59 -16.30 -16.14 -17.60
N SER A 60 -17.44 -16.65 -18.09
CA SER A 60 -18.77 -16.09 -17.77
C SER A 60 -19.15 -16.28 -16.30
N GLU A 61 -18.79 -17.41 -15.70
CA GLU A 61 -19.06 -17.72 -14.29
C GLU A 61 -18.06 -17.04 -13.37
N PHE A 62 -16.79 -16.99 -13.77
CA PHE A 62 -15.78 -16.16 -13.11
C PHE A 62 -16.19 -14.68 -13.09
N THR A 63 -16.80 -14.19 -14.17
CA THR A 63 -17.38 -12.82 -14.18
C THR A 63 -18.46 -12.64 -13.13
N LEU A 64 -19.26 -13.67 -12.81
CA LEU A 64 -20.24 -13.61 -11.72
C LEU A 64 -19.57 -13.52 -10.35
N ILE A 65 -18.43 -14.21 -10.15
CA ILE A 65 -17.60 -14.09 -8.95
C ILE A 65 -17.11 -12.64 -8.81
N CYS A 66 -16.51 -12.06 -9.85
CA CYS A 66 -16.07 -10.67 -9.86
C CYS A 66 -17.20 -9.69 -9.52
N ARG A 67 -18.41 -9.90 -10.07
CA ARG A 67 -19.60 -9.07 -9.74
C ARG A 67 -20.09 -9.25 -8.31
N ALA A 68 -19.82 -10.40 -7.68
CA ALA A 68 -20.16 -10.64 -6.29
C ALA A 68 -19.11 -10.02 -5.35
N LEU A 69 -17.83 -10.09 -5.73
CA LEU A 69 -16.72 -9.52 -5.00
C LEU A 69 -16.71 -7.99 -5.05
N PHE A 70 -16.67 -7.40 -6.25
CA PHE A 70 -16.42 -5.97 -6.41
C PHE A 70 -17.69 -5.15 -6.26
N ARG A 71 -17.95 -4.77 -5.02
CA ARG A 71 -19.11 -3.97 -4.62
C ARG A 71 -18.71 -2.92 -3.61
N ASN A 72 -19.45 -1.82 -3.61
CA ASN A 72 -19.35 -0.82 -2.55
C ASN A 72 -20.18 -1.21 -1.33
N ASP A 73 -20.08 -0.40 -0.28
CA ASP A 73 -20.77 -0.56 0.99
C ASP A 73 -22.31 -0.52 0.91
N LYS A 74 -22.86 0.03 -0.18
CA LYS A 74 -24.29 0.07 -0.49
C LYS A 74 -24.75 -1.10 -1.37
N GLY A 75 -23.83 -2.02 -1.72
CA GLY A 75 -24.10 -3.18 -2.55
C GLY A 75 -24.12 -2.89 -4.06
N HIS A 76 -23.77 -1.68 -4.50
CA HIS A 76 -23.60 -1.36 -5.92
C HIS A 76 -22.40 -2.12 -6.47
N ILE A 77 -22.57 -2.71 -7.66
CA ILE A 77 -21.55 -3.49 -8.34
C ILE A 77 -20.63 -2.53 -9.09
N TYR A 78 -19.32 -2.64 -8.87
CA TYR A 78 -18.34 -1.93 -9.69
C TYR A 78 -18.25 -2.56 -11.07
N VAL A 79 -18.10 -1.72 -12.09
CA VAL A 79 -17.83 -2.19 -13.45
C VAL A 79 -16.37 -2.60 -13.52
N VAL A 80 -16.13 -3.85 -13.91
CA VAL A 80 -14.79 -4.35 -14.20
C VAL A 80 -14.60 -4.32 -15.72
N PRO A 81 -13.54 -3.69 -16.24
CA PRO A 81 -13.22 -3.72 -17.66
C PRO A 81 -13.12 -5.17 -18.20
N PRO A 82 -13.60 -5.46 -19.42
CA PRO A 82 -13.57 -6.82 -19.97
C PRO A 82 -12.16 -7.42 -20.08
N ASP A 83 -11.19 -6.61 -20.48
CA ASP A 83 -9.76 -6.98 -20.54
C ASP A 83 -9.23 -7.38 -19.16
N TRP A 84 -9.66 -6.70 -18.09
CA TRP A 84 -9.28 -7.08 -16.73
C TRP A 84 -9.86 -8.43 -16.32
N LEU A 85 -11.09 -8.75 -16.72
CA LEU A 85 -11.70 -10.05 -16.45
C LEU A 85 -10.94 -11.18 -17.15
N GLU A 86 -10.59 -10.99 -18.42
CA GLU A 86 -9.79 -11.94 -19.21
C GLU A 86 -8.41 -12.14 -18.60
N HIS A 87 -7.73 -11.06 -18.24
CA HIS A 87 -6.42 -11.11 -17.60
C HIS A 87 -6.46 -11.85 -16.26
N MET A 88 -7.41 -11.52 -15.38
CA MET A 88 -7.55 -12.19 -14.07
C MET A 88 -7.92 -13.66 -14.24
N PHE A 89 -8.84 -13.98 -15.15
CA PHE A 89 -9.20 -15.36 -15.46
C PHE A 89 -7.97 -16.18 -15.87
N ALA A 90 -7.16 -15.65 -16.79
CA ALA A 90 -5.94 -16.28 -17.26
C ALA A 90 -4.83 -16.42 -16.19
N VAL A 91 -4.93 -15.74 -15.04
CA VAL A 91 -4.04 -16.02 -13.90
C VAL A 91 -4.43 -17.32 -13.21
N PHE A 92 -5.72 -17.66 -13.19
CA PHE A 92 -6.24 -18.79 -12.46
C PHE A 92 -6.44 -20.03 -13.34
N ASP A 93 -6.75 -19.87 -14.62
CA ASP A 93 -6.67 -20.92 -15.66
C ASP A 93 -5.19 -21.20 -15.97
N LYS A 94 -4.57 -22.07 -15.16
CA LYS A 94 -3.13 -22.36 -15.19
C LYS A 94 -2.75 -23.28 -16.33
N ASN A 95 -3.65 -24.18 -16.69
CA ASN A 95 -3.43 -25.13 -17.77
C ASN A 95 -3.82 -24.56 -19.15
N ALA A 96 -4.44 -23.38 -19.19
CA ALA A 96 -4.90 -22.66 -20.37
C ALA A 96 -5.92 -23.44 -21.21
N ASP A 97 -6.78 -24.23 -20.56
CA ASP A 97 -7.83 -25.02 -21.20
C ASP A 97 -9.15 -24.23 -21.41
N GLY A 98 -9.20 -22.99 -20.91
CA GLY A 98 -10.34 -22.08 -21.01
C GLY A 98 -11.33 -22.21 -19.85
N PHE A 99 -11.00 -22.99 -18.82
CA PHE A 99 -11.80 -23.20 -17.63
C PHE A 99 -10.94 -23.07 -16.36
N ILE A 100 -11.58 -22.84 -15.22
CA ILE A 100 -10.95 -22.95 -13.89
C ILE A 100 -11.51 -24.19 -13.21
N ASP A 101 -10.69 -25.22 -13.05
CA ASP A 101 -11.07 -26.43 -12.30
C ASP A 101 -11.00 -26.23 -10.78
N ARG A 102 -11.24 -27.30 -9.99
CA ARG A 102 -11.24 -27.21 -8.52
C ARG A 102 -9.87 -26.92 -7.93
N ASP A 103 -8.79 -27.43 -8.50
CA ASP A 103 -7.44 -27.23 -7.99
C ASP A 103 -6.97 -25.79 -8.31
N GLU A 104 -7.26 -25.32 -9.51
CA GLU A 104 -7.07 -23.93 -9.93
C GLU A 104 -7.92 -22.96 -9.10
N PHE A 105 -9.17 -23.31 -8.83
CA PHE A 105 -10.04 -22.53 -7.96
C PHE A 105 -9.54 -22.51 -6.52
N GLN A 106 -8.96 -23.60 -6.01
CA GLN A 106 -8.35 -23.61 -4.68
C GLN A 106 -7.20 -22.59 -4.59
N PHE A 107 -6.39 -22.47 -5.64
CA PHE A 107 -5.36 -21.44 -5.72
C PHE A 107 -5.97 -20.02 -5.76
N CYS A 108 -6.97 -19.80 -6.61
CA CYS A 108 -7.73 -18.54 -6.68
C CYS A 108 -8.34 -18.16 -5.33
N TRP A 109 -8.97 -19.12 -4.66
CA TRP A 109 -9.62 -18.94 -3.37
C TRP A 109 -8.63 -18.51 -2.29
N ASN A 110 -7.53 -19.26 -2.14
CA ASN A 110 -6.57 -19.06 -1.06
C ASN A 110 -5.73 -17.80 -1.22
N ASN A 111 -5.41 -17.40 -2.45
CA ASN A 111 -4.47 -16.30 -2.70
C ASN A 111 -5.14 -14.99 -3.13
N TRP A 112 -6.34 -15.06 -3.71
CA TRP A 112 -7.02 -13.89 -4.28
C TRP A 112 -8.34 -13.58 -3.58
N ILE A 113 -9.28 -14.53 -3.54
CA ILE A 113 -10.62 -14.28 -2.97
C ILE A 113 -10.53 -14.01 -1.46
N LYS A 114 -9.84 -14.84 -0.69
CA LYS A 114 -9.69 -14.64 0.76
C LYS A 114 -9.09 -13.28 1.08
N THR A 115 -8.02 -12.90 0.39
CA THR A 115 -7.34 -11.61 0.55
C THR A 115 -8.28 -10.44 0.28
N ILE A 116 -9.10 -10.51 -0.78
CA ILE A 116 -10.06 -9.45 -1.11
C ILE A 116 -11.16 -9.32 -0.06
N VAL A 117 -11.65 -10.45 0.45
CA VAL A 117 -12.79 -10.48 1.39
C VAL A 117 -12.36 -10.21 2.83
N ARG A 118 -11.10 -10.54 3.17
CA ARG A 118 -10.52 -10.40 4.51
C ARG A 118 -9.10 -9.80 4.41
N PRO A 119 -8.99 -8.52 4.04
CA PRO A 119 -7.70 -7.83 4.03
C PRO A 119 -7.08 -7.80 5.43
N THR A 120 -5.75 -7.83 5.49
CA THR A 120 -4.99 -7.41 6.67
C THR A 120 -4.43 -6.02 6.39
N ASN A 121 -4.88 -5.04 7.17
CA ASN A 121 -4.82 -3.62 6.84
C ASN A 121 -3.76 -2.91 7.69
N ALA A 122 -2.79 -2.26 7.04
CA ALA A 122 -1.87 -1.34 7.67
C ALA A 122 -2.26 0.10 7.38
N PHE A 123 -2.30 0.95 8.41
CA PHE A 123 -2.40 2.40 8.25
C PHE A 123 -1.03 3.05 8.43
N LEU A 124 -0.51 3.66 7.37
CA LEU A 124 0.81 4.28 7.31
C LEU A 124 0.66 5.80 7.27
N ILE A 125 0.93 6.43 8.42
CA ILE A 125 0.88 7.88 8.62
C ILE A 125 2.28 8.44 8.40
N VAL A 126 2.45 9.18 7.31
CA VAL A 126 3.76 9.63 6.84
C VAL A 126 4.08 11.03 7.38
N ASP A 127 5.16 11.15 8.13
CA ASP A 127 5.86 12.40 8.47
C ASP A 127 4.96 13.55 8.97
N VAL A 128 3.97 13.25 9.83
CA VAL A 128 3.14 14.27 10.47
C VAL A 128 3.91 14.89 11.65
N GLN A 129 5.02 15.56 11.33
CA GLN A 129 6.01 16.13 12.25
C GLN A 129 5.92 17.66 12.31
N ASN A 130 6.48 18.24 13.37
CA ASN A 130 6.42 19.67 13.64
C ASN A 130 7.03 20.51 12.50
N ASP A 131 8.19 20.11 11.95
CA ASP A 131 8.87 20.89 10.91
C ASP A 131 8.05 21.03 9.63
N PHE A 132 7.26 20.01 9.26
CA PHE A 132 6.40 20.07 8.07
C PHE A 132 5.11 20.87 8.27
N ILE A 133 4.72 21.13 9.52
CA ILE A 133 3.44 21.76 9.86
C ILE A 133 3.61 23.22 10.32
N SER A 134 4.61 23.48 11.16
CA SER A 134 4.82 24.80 11.77
C SER A 134 6.28 25.19 11.98
N GLY A 135 7.21 24.27 11.72
CA GLY A 135 8.64 24.51 11.87
C GLY A 135 9.35 24.90 10.57
N SER A 136 10.57 24.39 10.39
CA SER A 136 11.52 24.92 9.41
C SER A 136 11.17 24.63 7.95
N LEU A 137 10.40 23.56 7.69
CA LEU A 137 9.93 23.15 6.37
C LEU A 137 8.40 23.13 6.32
N ASN A 138 7.78 24.15 6.91
CA ASN A 138 6.33 24.27 6.92
C ASN A 138 5.78 24.32 5.48
N ILE A 139 4.99 23.31 5.11
CA ILE A 139 4.47 23.14 3.75
C ILE A 139 3.53 24.28 3.31
N SER A 140 2.95 25.05 4.25
CA SER A 140 2.14 26.21 3.90
C SER A 140 2.93 27.31 3.19
N ASN A 141 4.26 27.27 3.31
CA ASN A 141 5.18 28.19 2.65
C ASN A 141 5.66 27.67 1.28
N CYS A 142 5.23 26.47 0.86
CA CYS A 142 5.55 25.90 -0.45
C CYS A 142 4.58 26.37 -1.55
N SER A 143 4.87 26.03 -2.81
CA SER A 143 4.14 26.54 -3.99
C SER A 143 2.65 26.19 -3.99
N ALA A 144 2.27 25.02 -3.46
CA ALA A 144 0.88 24.60 -3.36
C ALA A 144 0.07 25.37 -2.30
N GLN A 145 0.74 26.05 -1.36
CA GLN A 145 0.11 26.82 -0.27
C GLN A 145 -0.91 26.02 0.55
N GLN A 146 -0.74 24.70 0.62
CA GLN A 146 -1.57 23.80 1.40
C GLN A 146 -1.18 23.82 2.88
N ASN A 147 -2.13 23.68 3.79
CA ASN A 147 -1.85 23.75 5.23
C ASN A 147 -1.70 22.36 5.85
N GLY A 148 -0.50 22.04 6.33
CA GLY A 148 -0.18 20.75 6.96
C GLY A 148 -1.01 20.43 8.20
N LEU A 149 -1.52 21.42 8.93
CA LEU A 149 -2.41 21.19 10.08
C LEU A 149 -3.71 20.46 9.70
N GLU A 150 -4.16 20.60 8.45
CA GLU A 150 -5.45 20.06 8.01
C GLU A 150 -5.49 18.53 7.93
N VAL A 151 -4.32 17.86 7.94
CA VAL A 151 -4.27 16.39 7.95
C VAL A 151 -4.64 15.80 9.32
N LEU A 152 -4.48 16.57 10.41
CA LEU A 152 -4.60 16.05 11.78
C LEU A 152 -6.02 15.55 12.08
N ALA A 153 -7.03 16.37 11.79
CA ALA A 153 -8.43 16.03 12.10
C ALA A 153 -8.93 14.76 11.39
N PRO A 154 -8.79 14.59 10.05
CA PRO A 154 -9.24 13.38 9.38
C PRO A 154 -8.40 12.15 9.76
N ILE A 155 -7.07 12.28 9.96
CA ILE A 155 -6.23 11.16 10.42
C ILE A 155 -6.65 10.69 11.82
N ASN A 156 -6.82 11.60 12.77
CA ASN A 156 -7.26 11.26 14.13
C ASN A 156 -8.64 10.60 14.12
N LYS A 157 -9.56 11.08 13.29
CA LYS A 157 -10.88 10.45 13.12
C LYS A 157 -10.77 9.01 12.60
N LEU A 158 -9.86 8.74 11.67
CA LEU A 158 -9.62 7.37 11.20
C LEU A 158 -9.07 6.49 12.33
N LEU A 159 -8.08 6.97 13.07
CA LEU A 159 -7.50 6.25 14.23
C LEU A 159 -8.53 5.93 15.31
N GLU A 160 -9.59 6.73 15.44
CA GLU A 160 -10.67 6.51 16.43
C GLU A 160 -11.79 5.60 15.93
N SER A 161 -12.04 5.57 14.61
CA SER A 161 -13.27 4.99 14.06
C SER A 161 -13.05 3.76 13.18
N VAL A 162 -11.81 3.45 12.85
CA VAL A 162 -11.41 2.34 11.99
C VAL A 162 -10.41 1.45 12.72
N ASP A 163 -10.74 0.17 12.83
CA ASP A 163 -9.89 -0.83 13.45
C ASP A 163 -8.89 -1.36 12.42
N PHE A 164 -7.76 -0.68 12.27
CA PHE A 164 -6.64 -1.18 11.47
C PHE A 164 -5.88 -2.27 12.22
N ASP A 165 -5.44 -3.32 11.51
CA ASP A 165 -4.65 -4.40 12.08
C ASP A 165 -3.28 -3.91 12.57
N THR A 166 -2.71 -2.88 11.93
CA THR A 166 -1.46 -2.25 12.37
C THR A 166 -1.39 -0.79 11.96
N VAL A 167 -0.87 0.07 12.85
CA VAL A 167 -0.63 1.49 12.56
C VAL A 167 0.87 1.78 12.60
N PHE A 168 1.37 2.42 11.55
CA PHE A 168 2.74 2.86 11.41
C PHE A 168 2.80 4.39 11.36
N TYR A 169 3.78 4.97 12.03
CA TYR A 169 4.11 6.39 11.97
C TYR A 169 5.52 6.50 11.41
N SER A 170 5.70 7.10 10.24
CA SER A 170 7.06 7.42 9.79
C SER A 170 7.54 8.73 10.40
N LEU A 171 8.85 8.80 10.61
CA LEU A 171 9.52 10.00 11.04
C LEU A 171 10.74 10.20 10.15
N ASP A 172 10.78 11.34 9.48
CA ASP A 172 12.02 11.86 8.93
C ASP A 172 12.98 12.19 10.08
N TRP A 173 14.22 11.72 10.00
CA TRP A 173 15.11 11.68 11.18
C TRP A 173 16.58 11.88 10.81
N HIS A 174 16.89 13.11 10.39
CA HIS A 174 18.14 13.44 9.72
C HIS A 174 19.29 13.82 10.67
N PRO A 175 20.50 13.26 10.50
CA PRO A 175 21.67 13.77 11.21
C PRO A 175 21.97 15.21 10.81
N SER A 176 22.68 15.95 11.67
CA SER A 176 22.96 17.38 11.44
C SER A 176 23.76 17.67 10.15
N ASP A 177 24.51 16.71 9.64
CA ASP A 177 25.32 16.81 8.42
C ASP A 177 24.70 16.10 7.19
N HIS A 178 23.38 15.82 7.25
CA HIS A 178 22.64 15.16 6.19
C HIS A 178 22.77 15.86 4.83
N VAL A 179 22.91 15.05 3.77
CA VAL A 179 23.17 15.45 2.38
C VAL A 179 22.05 16.28 1.76
N SER A 180 20.82 16.15 2.26
CA SER A 180 19.66 16.86 1.73
C SER A 180 19.61 18.34 2.14
N PHE A 181 20.40 18.77 3.14
CA PHE A 181 20.33 20.15 3.62
C PHE A 181 21.19 21.10 2.79
N ILE A 182 20.61 22.24 2.42
CA ILE A 182 21.30 23.29 1.64
C ILE A 182 22.59 23.77 2.33
N ASP A 183 22.59 23.88 3.65
CA ASP A 183 23.75 24.34 4.43
C ASP A 183 24.88 23.29 4.48
N ASN A 184 24.60 22.05 4.09
CA ASN A 184 25.57 20.97 3.96
C ASN A 184 26.03 20.72 2.52
N VAL A 185 25.56 21.48 1.52
CA VAL A 185 25.86 21.22 0.09
C VAL A 185 27.37 21.17 -0.20
N LYS A 186 28.17 21.97 0.53
CA LYS A 186 29.64 22.03 0.37
C LYS A 186 30.40 20.92 1.10
N LYS A 187 29.73 20.09 1.91
CA LYS A 187 30.38 19.00 2.64
C LYS A 187 30.75 17.82 1.76
N ARG A 188 30.14 17.72 0.57
CA ARG A 188 30.35 16.64 -0.39
C ARG A 188 30.65 17.23 -1.77
N PRO A 189 31.55 16.62 -2.56
CA PRO A 189 31.84 17.10 -3.90
C PRO A 189 30.62 16.93 -4.82
N LEU A 190 30.30 17.98 -5.57
CA LEU A 190 29.32 17.87 -6.66
C LEU A 190 29.95 17.24 -7.89
N HIS A 191 29.16 16.44 -8.61
CA HIS A 191 29.53 15.89 -9.90
C HIS A 191 29.56 17.02 -10.95
N HIS A 192 30.47 16.94 -11.92
CA HIS A 192 30.62 17.97 -12.96
C HIS A 192 29.37 18.18 -13.83
N SER A 193 28.42 17.23 -13.81
CA SER A 193 27.14 17.32 -14.51
C SER A 193 26.01 17.91 -13.65
N SER A 194 26.30 18.37 -12.43
CA SER A 194 25.31 19.06 -11.59
C SER A 194 24.86 20.34 -12.29
N PRO A 195 23.55 20.62 -12.37
CA PRO A 195 23.05 21.81 -13.08
C PRO A 195 23.39 23.13 -12.37
N VAL A 196 23.67 23.06 -11.07
CA VAL A 196 24.07 24.19 -10.23
C VAL A 196 25.31 23.78 -9.42
N ASP A 197 26.24 24.72 -9.23
CA ASP A 197 27.41 24.53 -8.36
C ASP A 197 27.07 24.81 -6.87
N ALA A 198 27.96 24.42 -5.97
CA ALA A 198 27.71 24.49 -4.53
C ALA A 198 27.73 25.93 -3.96
N ASP A 199 28.29 26.90 -4.68
CA ASP A 199 28.30 28.31 -4.26
C ASP A 199 27.02 29.04 -4.66
N ASN A 200 26.38 28.61 -5.74
CA ASN A 200 25.15 29.20 -6.28
C ASN A 200 23.88 28.41 -5.95
N ALA A 201 24.00 27.20 -5.39
CA ALA A 201 22.85 26.38 -5.01
C ALA A 201 21.93 27.09 -4.02
N GLN A 202 20.62 26.96 -4.24
CA GLN A 202 19.57 27.51 -3.40
C GLN A 202 18.68 26.40 -2.84
N VAL A 203 17.86 26.76 -1.85
CA VAL A 203 16.81 25.86 -1.34
C VAL A 203 15.90 25.45 -2.50
N TYR A 204 15.55 24.16 -2.56
CA TYR A 204 14.76 23.49 -3.59
C TYR A 204 15.46 23.21 -4.91
N ASP A 205 16.71 23.67 -5.12
CA ASP A 205 17.50 23.24 -6.26
C ASP A 205 17.78 21.73 -6.21
N THR A 206 17.97 21.13 -7.38
CA THR A 206 18.45 19.76 -7.50
C THR A 206 19.91 19.75 -7.92
N VAL A 207 20.77 19.20 -7.07
CA VAL A 207 22.20 19.01 -7.34
C VAL A 207 22.51 17.54 -7.63
N ILE A 208 23.70 17.28 -8.18
CA ILE A 208 24.21 15.92 -8.35
C ILE A 208 25.49 15.78 -7.54
N PHE A 209 25.46 14.99 -6.46
CA PHE A 209 26.65 14.63 -5.70
C PHE A 209 27.49 13.59 -6.44
N ALA A 210 28.81 13.74 -6.39
CA ALA A 210 29.75 12.78 -6.95
C ALA A 210 29.78 11.48 -6.14
N GLY A 211 30.05 10.37 -6.81
CA GLY A 211 30.16 9.03 -6.22
C GLY A 211 29.93 7.95 -7.28
N PRO A 212 30.18 6.66 -6.98
CA PRO A 212 29.70 5.56 -7.79
C PRO A 212 28.42 4.94 -7.19
N PRO A 213 27.22 5.13 -7.77
CA PRO A 213 26.87 6.06 -8.84
C PRO A 213 26.68 7.51 -8.34
N PRO A 214 26.71 8.53 -9.24
CA PRO A 214 26.33 9.90 -8.90
C PRO A 214 24.89 9.95 -8.37
N MET A 215 24.63 10.85 -7.44
CA MET A 215 23.34 10.92 -6.74
C MET A 215 22.67 12.26 -6.99
N LYS A 216 21.48 12.23 -7.60
CA LYS A 216 20.60 13.41 -7.66
C LYS A 216 20.00 13.66 -6.27
N GLN A 217 20.05 14.89 -5.79
CA GLN A 217 19.51 15.29 -4.51
C GLN A 217 18.82 16.65 -4.63
N ARG A 218 17.56 16.74 -4.21
CA ARG A 218 16.87 18.01 -4.00
C ARG A 218 17.31 18.59 -2.66
N LEU A 219 17.68 19.86 -2.63
CA LEU A 219 18.15 20.52 -1.42
C LEU A 219 16.98 21.14 -0.67
N TRP A 220 16.97 20.98 0.65
CA TRP A 220 15.93 21.45 1.55
C TRP A 220 16.52 22.37 2.62
N PRO A 221 15.70 23.22 3.27
CA PRO A 221 16.08 23.80 4.55
C PRO A 221 16.43 22.67 5.54
N ARG A 222 17.23 22.97 6.55
CA ARG A 222 17.43 22.04 7.66
C ARG A 222 16.10 21.74 8.33
N HIS A 223 15.73 20.46 8.41
CA HIS A 223 14.47 20.00 8.98
C HIS A 223 14.65 18.62 9.61
N CYS A 224 13.74 18.26 10.51
CA CYS A 224 13.63 16.96 11.13
C CYS A 224 14.98 16.42 11.66
N VAL A 225 15.79 17.33 12.23
CA VAL A 225 17.09 16.97 12.79
C VAL A 225 16.88 16.07 13.99
N GLN A 226 17.67 15.00 14.11
CA GLN A 226 17.56 14.04 15.21
C GLN A 226 17.52 14.73 16.57
N ASP A 227 16.59 14.27 17.41
CA ASP A 227 16.36 14.76 18.77
C ASP A 227 15.94 16.24 18.88
N SER A 228 15.56 16.87 17.77
CA SER A 228 15.01 18.22 17.77
C SER A 228 13.48 18.22 17.87
N TRP A 229 12.92 19.32 18.38
CA TRP A 229 11.47 19.56 18.40
C TRP A 229 10.85 19.42 16.99
N GLY A 230 11.54 19.89 15.96
CA GLY A 230 11.07 19.83 14.58
C GLY A 230 10.84 18.41 14.07
N ALA A 231 11.61 17.44 14.60
CA ALA A 231 11.52 16.04 14.25
C ALA A 231 10.50 15.24 15.08
N GLU A 232 9.89 15.83 16.11
CA GLU A 232 8.82 15.17 16.85
C GLU A 232 7.53 15.11 16.00
N LEU A 233 6.73 14.05 16.21
CA LEU A 233 5.35 14.02 15.71
C LEU A 233 4.58 15.20 16.28
N HIS A 234 3.68 15.78 15.48
CA HIS A 234 2.88 16.91 15.93
C HIS A 234 2.03 16.52 17.14
N LYS A 235 2.04 17.36 18.18
CA LYS A 235 1.40 17.08 19.49
C LYS A 235 -0.09 16.71 19.41
N ASP A 236 -0.79 17.20 18.40
CA ASP A 236 -2.22 16.99 18.20
C ASP A 236 -2.51 15.72 17.37
N LEU A 237 -1.49 15.04 16.84
CA LEU A 237 -1.63 13.74 16.21
C LEU A 237 -1.81 12.67 17.29
N LYS A 238 -2.85 11.86 17.17
CA LYS A 238 -3.05 10.72 18.06
C LYS A 238 -2.02 9.64 17.76
N VAL A 239 -1.35 9.16 18.79
CA VAL A 239 -0.45 8.00 18.74
C VAL A 239 -1.12 6.85 19.48
N VAL A 240 -1.47 5.79 18.76
CA VAL A 240 -2.09 4.59 19.35
C VAL A 240 -1.05 3.77 20.12
N GLU A 241 -1.50 3.04 21.15
CA GLU A 241 -0.61 2.31 22.08
C GLU A 241 0.33 1.31 21.38
N ASN A 242 -0.17 0.58 20.39
CA ASN A 242 0.60 -0.39 19.60
C ASN A 242 1.16 0.20 18.28
N GLY A 243 1.22 1.53 18.17
CA GLY A 243 1.72 2.23 16.99
C GLY A 243 3.22 2.01 16.80
N ILE A 244 3.63 1.65 15.58
CA ILE A 244 5.03 1.37 15.26
C ILE A 244 5.66 2.60 14.63
N LYS A 245 6.73 3.11 15.23
CA LYS A 245 7.51 4.22 14.66
C LYS A 245 8.57 3.67 13.70
N VAL A 246 8.66 4.25 12.50
CA VAL A 246 9.67 3.91 11.49
C VAL A 246 10.47 5.17 11.16
N TYR A 247 11.77 5.13 11.43
CA TYR A 247 12.66 6.25 11.15
C TYR A 247 13.27 6.10 9.77
N LYS A 248 13.31 7.20 9.00
CA LYS A 248 13.93 7.27 7.67
C LYS A 248 14.88 8.47 7.56
N GLY A 249 15.73 8.47 6.54
CA GLY A 249 16.69 9.57 6.30
C GLY A 249 17.81 9.65 7.35
N THR A 250 18.11 8.54 8.04
CA THR A 250 19.09 8.50 9.13
C THR A 250 20.54 8.42 8.68
N ASN A 251 20.78 8.07 7.40
CA ASN A 251 22.11 8.02 6.81
C ASN A 251 22.52 9.42 6.32
N PRO A 252 23.65 10.00 6.80
CA PRO A 252 24.05 11.35 6.40
C PRO A 252 24.31 11.49 4.90
N ASP A 253 24.66 10.41 4.19
CA ASP A 253 25.08 10.43 2.78
C ASP A 253 23.97 10.07 1.78
N VAL A 254 22.80 9.64 2.25
CA VAL A 254 21.70 9.21 1.38
C VAL A 254 20.36 9.59 2.01
N ASP A 255 19.57 10.33 1.25
CA ASP A 255 18.21 10.72 1.63
C ASP A 255 17.21 9.57 1.41
N SER A 256 16.06 9.64 2.06
CA SER A 256 15.01 8.60 2.04
C SER A 256 13.63 9.25 2.08
N TYR A 257 13.02 9.47 0.91
CA TYR A 257 11.64 9.94 0.85
C TYR A 257 10.65 8.83 1.19
N SER A 258 10.88 7.64 0.64
CA SER A 258 10.04 6.48 0.91
C SER A 258 10.29 5.95 2.32
N VAL A 259 9.22 5.47 2.97
CA VAL A 259 9.32 4.72 4.23
C VAL A 259 9.83 3.30 3.98
N PHE A 260 9.91 2.81 2.74
CA PHE A 260 10.39 1.45 2.45
C PHE A 260 11.92 1.37 2.30
N TRP A 261 12.50 2.28 1.52
CA TRP A 261 13.91 2.26 1.14
C TRP A 261 14.49 3.66 1.06
N ASP A 262 15.82 3.74 1.22
CA ASP A 262 16.56 4.93 0.84
C ASP A 262 16.44 5.23 -0.66
N ASN A 263 16.76 6.46 -1.07
CA ASN A 263 16.61 6.91 -2.46
C ASN A 263 17.53 6.16 -3.45
N LYS A 264 18.54 5.42 -2.96
CA LYS A 264 19.39 4.54 -3.78
C LYS A 264 18.89 3.07 -3.80
N LYS A 265 17.86 2.75 -3.03
CA LYS A 265 17.37 1.39 -2.76
C LYS A 265 18.47 0.45 -2.25
N LEU A 266 19.44 0.99 -1.50
CA LEU A 266 20.57 0.23 -0.95
C LEU A 266 20.30 -0.30 0.44
N SER A 267 19.57 0.46 1.25
CA SER A 267 19.09 0.06 2.57
C SER A 267 17.57 0.14 2.64
N ASP A 268 16.95 -0.91 3.20
CA ASP A 268 15.55 -0.91 3.57
C ASP A 268 15.37 -0.41 4.99
N THR A 269 14.20 0.18 5.26
CA THR A 269 13.79 0.44 6.64
C THR A 269 13.24 -0.85 7.27
N THR A 270 12.91 -0.79 8.56
CA THR A 270 12.26 -1.91 9.23
C THR A 270 10.86 -2.21 8.68
N LEU A 271 10.22 -1.29 7.93
CA LEU A 271 8.83 -1.42 7.47
C LEU A 271 8.59 -2.71 6.68
N CYS A 272 9.45 -3.02 5.70
CA CYS A 272 9.34 -4.21 4.86
C CYS A 272 9.21 -5.50 5.69
N SER A 273 10.06 -5.65 6.70
CA SER A 273 10.06 -6.83 7.57
C SER A 273 8.80 -6.90 8.45
N GLN A 274 8.32 -5.75 8.95
CA GLN A 274 7.16 -5.66 9.82
C GLN A 274 5.86 -5.97 9.08
N LEU A 275 5.72 -5.46 7.85
CA LEU A 275 4.58 -5.72 6.97
C LEU A 275 4.49 -7.21 6.63
N LYS A 276 5.60 -7.82 6.20
CA LYS A 276 5.68 -9.25 5.86
C LYS A 276 5.34 -10.14 7.04
N THR A 277 5.93 -9.87 8.21
CA THR A 277 5.72 -10.70 9.42
C THR A 277 4.27 -10.67 9.91
N ARG A 278 3.54 -9.59 9.62
CA ARG A 278 2.12 -9.42 9.97
C ARG A 278 1.16 -9.88 8.88
N GLY A 279 1.66 -10.34 7.75
CA GLY A 279 0.82 -10.72 6.61
C GLY A 279 -0.02 -9.56 6.09
N ILE A 280 0.49 -8.32 6.14
CA ILE A 280 -0.24 -7.16 5.62
C ILE A 280 -0.49 -7.35 4.12
N THR A 281 -1.73 -7.10 3.71
CA THR A 281 -2.15 -7.19 2.30
C THR A 281 -2.47 -5.81 1.73
N ASP A 282 -2.91 -4.88 2.57
CA ASP A 282 -3.43 -3.58 2.19
C ASP A 282 -2.73 -2.48 2.99
N ILE A 283 -2.27 -1.45 2.28
CA ILE A 283 -1.57 -0.31 2.88
C ILE A 283 -2.36 0.95 2.56
N TYR A 284 -2.86 1.59 3.62
CA TYR A 284 -3.51 2.88 3.57
C TYR A 284 -2.47 3.95 3.89
N VAL A 285 -2.17 4.82 2.93
CA VAL A 285 -1.12 5.84 3.05
C VAL A 285 -1.75 7.21 3.21
N CYS A 286 -1.27 7.99 4.18
CA CYS A 286 -1.61 9.39 4.34
C CYS A 286 -0.45 10.21 4.92
N GLY A 287 -0.64 11.53 5.10
CA GLY A 287 0.32 12.39 5.80
C GLY A 287 0.97 13.42 4.87
N LEU A 288 2.25 13.69 5.11
CA LEU A 288 3.00 14.79 4.49
C LEU A 288 4.33 14.31 3.90
N ALA A 289 4.86 14.92 2.84
CA ALA A 289 4.13 15.69 1.83
C ALA A 289 3.54 14.74 0.77
N PHE A 290 2.33 15.04 0.30
CA PHE A 290 1.55 14.25 -0.69
C PHE A 290 2.42 13.81 -1.87
N ASP A 291 3.15 14.73 -2.45
CA ASP A 291 3.94 14.62 -3.68
C ASP A 291 5.42 14.27 -3.47
N VAL A 292 5.82 14.09 -2.21
CA VAL A 292 7.20 13.72 -1.84
C VAL A 292 7.18 12.41 -1.07
N CYS A 293 7.19 12.44 0.28
CA CYS A 293 7.30 11.23 1.10
C CYS A 293 6.08 10.31 0.94
N VAL A 294 4.87 10.86 0.90
CA VAL A 294 3.63 10.09 0.69
C VAL A 294 3.63 9.44 -0.69
N GLY A 295 3.92 10.21 -1.74
CA GLY A 295 3.96 9.74 -3.12
C GLY A 295 5.02 8.67 -3.36
N ALA A 296 6.25 8.90 -2.87
CA ALA A 296 7.33 7.92 -2.94
C ALA A 296 6.97 6.62 -2.20
N THR A 297 6.37 6.74 -1.01
CA THR A 297 5.93 5.60 -0.20
C THR A 297 4.82 4.82 -0.88
N ALA A 298 3.84 5.49 -1.48
CA ALA A 298 2.77 4.85 -2.23
C ALA A 298 3.31 4.12 -3.47
N ALA A 299 4.21 4.76 -4.22
CA ALA A 299 4.85 4.15 -5.39
C ALA A 299 5.67 2.90 -5.03
N ASP A 300 6.41 2.94 -3.92
CA ASP A 300 7.17 1.80 -3.43
C ASP A 300 6.28 0.69 -2.87
N ALA A 301 5.19 1.02 -2.17
CA ALA A 301 4.19 0.03 -1.73
C ALA A 301 3.57 -0.70 -2.92
N LEU A 302 3.22 0.03 -3.98
CA LEU A 302 2.71 -0.53 -5.23
C LEU A 302 3.76 -1.43 -5.90
N SER A 303 5.00 -0.97 -5.98
CA SER A 303 6.12 -1.74 -6.57
C SER A 303 6.46 -3.00 -5.76
N ALA A 304 6.22 -2.97 -4.44
CA ALA A 304 6.41 -4.10 -3.54
C ALA A 304 5.26 -5.12 -3.59
N GLY A 305 4.22 -4.86 -4.40
CA GLY A 305 3.08 -5.76 -4.61
C GLY A 305 1.92 -5.57 -3.63
N TYR A 306 1.95 -4.57 -2.74
CA TYR A 306 0.84 -4.31 -1.82
C TYR A 306 -0.33 -3.63 -2.51
N ARG A 307 -1.55 -3.98 -2.09
CA ARG A 307 -2.75 -3.23 -2.46
C ARG A 307 -2.67 -1.89 -1.75
N THR A 308 -2.52 -0.81 -2.52
CA THR A 308 -2.19 0.50 -1.96
C THR A 308 -3.34 1.47 -2.15
N ILE A 309 -3.72 2.12 -1.04
CA ILE A 309 -4.82 3.06 -0.96
C ILE A 309 -4.27 4.40 -0.47
N LEU A 310 -4.36 5.44 -1.29
CA LEU A 310 -3.97 6.80 -0.92
C LEU A 310 -5.20 7.56 -0.39
N ILE A 311 -5.14 8.07 0.84
CA ILE A 311 -6.26 8.80 1.47
C ILE A 311 -6.09 10.30 1.23
N GLU A 312 -6.76 10.82 0.21
CA GLU A 312 -6.51 12.15 -0.35
C GLU A 312 -6.72 13.30 0.64
N ASP A 313 -7.86 13.32 1.34
CA ASP A 313 -8.18 14.38 2.31
C ASP A 313 -7.28 14.34 3.56
N CYS A 314 -6.60 13.21 3.80
CA CYS A 314 -5.60 13.04 4.85
C CYS A 314 -4.17 13.40 4.40
N CYS A 315 -4.01 14.01 3.22
CA CYS A 315 -2.71 14.39 2.69
C CYS A 315 -2.64 15.87 2.33
N ARG A 316 -1.46 16.47 2.47
CA ARG A 316 -1.14 17.81 1.93
C ARG A 316 0.25 17.80 1.31
N GLY A 317 0.43 18.52 0.22
CA GLY A 317 1.65 18.50 -0.60
C GLY A 317 2.32 19.86 -0.75
N VAL A 318 3.47 19.86 -1.40
CA VAL A 318 4.31 21.03 -1.60
C VAL A 318 4.08 21.70 -2.95
N ASP A 319 3.76 20.95 -4.02
CA ASP A 319 3.51 21.47 -5.36
C ASP A 319 2.28 20.85 -6.05
N LEU A 320 1.41 21.67 -6.65
CA LEU A 320 0.16 21.19 -7.25
C LEU A 320 0.37 20.25 -8.45
N LYS A 321 1.44 20.48 -9.23
CA LYS A 321 1.73 19.65 -10.40
C LYS A 321 2.27 18.28 -9.97
N ASP A 322 3.19 18.27 -9.00
CA ASP A 322 3.77 17.03 -8.50
C ASP A 322 2.74 16.18 -7.72
N ILE A 323 1.76 16.84 -7.07
CA ILE A 323 0.59 16.17 -6.48
C ILE A 323 -0.20 15.43 -7.58
N GLU A 324 -0.46 16.07 -8.71
CA GLU A 324 -1.20 15.43 -9.80
C GLU A 324 -0.42 14.26 -10.41
N CYS A 325 0.89 14.41 -10.64
CA CYS A 325 1.74 13.31 -11.07
C CYS A 325 1.73 12.13 -10.08
N THR A 326 1.63 12.42 -8.78
CA THR A 326 1.49 11.39 -7.75
C THR A 326 0.15 10.66 -7.88
N ARG A 327 -0.95 11.38 -8.13
CA ARG A 327 -2.26 10.76 -8.36
C ARG A 327 -2.22 9.83 -9.57
N GLU A 328 -1.69 10.32 -10.69
CA GLU A 328 -1.53 9.54 -11.92
C GLU A 328 -0.70 8.29 -11.69
N THR A 329 0.40 8.40 -10.94
CA THR A 329 1.27 7.26 -10.59
C THR A 329 0.50 6.20 -9.81
N VAL A 330 -0.26 6.59 -8.78
CA VAL A 330 -1.05 5.65 -7.97
C VAL A 330 -2.09 4.94 -8.83
N VAL A 331 -2.88 5.68 -9.61
CA VAL A 331 -3.96 5.10 -10.44
C VAL A 331 -3.41 4.20 -11.55
N THR A 332 -2.36 4.63 -12.25
CA THR A 332 -1.77 3.87 -13.36
C THR A 332 -1.16 2.55 -12.88
N ASN A 333 -0.72 2.47 -11.62
CA ASN A 333 -0.17 1.26 -11.01
C ASN A 333 -1.23 0.48 -10.21
N ASN A 334 -2.52 0.68 -10.50
CA ASN A 334 -3.66 -0.02 -9.88
C ASN A 334 -3.79 0.19 -8.36
N GLY A 335 -3.27 1.31 -7.85
CA GLY A 335 -3.67 1.83 -6.55
C GLY A 335 -5.00 2.58 -6.63
N VAL A 336 -5.59 2.85 -5.48
CA VAL A 336 -6.86 3.59 -5.39
C VAL A 336 -6.68 4.85 -4.57
N ILE A 337 -7.25 5.95 -5.02
CA ILE A 337 -7.33 7.20 -4.28
C ILE A 337 -8.74 7.33 -3.71
N VAL A 338 -8.85 7.54 -2.40
CA VAL A 338 -10.14 7.61 -1.70
C VAL A 338 -10.20 8.78 -0.73
N GLN A 339 -11.41 9.11 -0.29
CA GLN A 339 -11.63 10.02 0.82
C GLN A 339 -11.69 9.23 2.14
N SER A 340 -11.29 9.83 3.26
CA SER A 340 -11.28 9.21 4.60
C SER A 340 -12.62 8.54 4.97
N ARG A 341 -13.74 9.11 4.52
CA ARG A 341 -15.10 8.57 4.75
C ARG A 341 -15.34 7.18 4.13
N GLU A 342 -14.56 6.77 3.13
CA GLU A 342 -14.70 5.49 2.44
C GLU A 342 -13.87 4.38 3.11
N VAL A 343 -12.81 4.76 3.83
CA VAL A 343 -11.79 3.85 4.39
C VAL A 343 -12.39 2.78 5.30
N LYS A 344 -13.32 3.16 6.18
CA LYS A 344 -13.93 2.22 7.13
C LYS A 344 -14.58 1.03 6.42
N ALA A 345 -15.33 1.30 5.36
CA ALA A 345 -15.99 0.23 4.61
C ALA A 345 -15.00 -0.66 3.87
N MET A 346 -13.87 -0.11 3.43
CA MET A 346 -12.81 -0.88 2.77
C MET A 346 -12.09 -1.81 3.75
N VAL A 347 -11.70 -1.29 4.92
CA VAL A 347 -11.04 -2.06 5.98
C VAL A 347 -11.93 -3.21 6.47
N GLU A 348 -13.23 -2.95 6.66
CA GLU A 348 -14.21 -3.97 7.05
C GLU A 348 -14.58 -4.93 5.89
N GLY A 349 -13.96 -4.78 4.72
CA GLY A 349 -14.22 -5.61 3.55
C GLY A 349 -15.63 -5.45 2.97
N ARG A 350 -16.33 -4.35 3.24
CA ARG A 350 -17.66 -4.04 2.69
C ARG A 350 -17.60 -3.24 1.39
N ASP A 351 -16.50 -2.53 1.16
CA ASP A 351 -16.17 -1.87 -0.11
C ASP A 351 -14.92 -2.50 -0.72
N ARG A 352 -15.09 -3.17 -1.87
CA ARG A 352 -14.04 -3.95 -2.54
C ARG A 352 -13.82 -3.39 -3.93
N ARG A 353 -12.73 -2.64 -4.07
CA ARG A 353 -12.36 -1.95 -5.30
C ARG A 353 -11.76 -2.91 -6.32
N PRO A 354 -12.27 -2.96 -7.58
CA PRO A 354 -11.77 -3.87 -8.60
C PRO A 354 -10.31 -3.64 -8.95
N GLU A 355 -9.80 -2.42 -8.84
CA GLU A 355 -8.40 -2.05 -9.08
C GLU A 355 -7.45 -2.82 -8.16
N LEU A 356 -7.80 -2.91 -6.87
CA LEU A 356 -7.00 -3.63 -5.88
C LEU A 356 -7.06 -5.14 -6.10
N GLY A 357 -8.22 -5.66 -6.53
CA GLY A 357 -8.37 -7.07 -6.89
C GLY A 357 -7.58 -7.42 -8.16
N TYR A 358 -7.65 -6.59 -9.18
CA TYR A 358 -6.89 -6.73 -10.42
C TYR A 358 -5.38 -6.70 -10.16
N LYS A 359 -4.90 -5.72 -9.37
CA LYS A 359 -3.50 -5.65 -8.95
C LYS A 359 -3.05 -6.96 -8.33
N LEU A 360 -3.79 -7.47 -7.34
CA LEU A 360 -3.43 -8.70 -6.65
C LEU A 360 -3.32 -9.89 -7.60
N ALA A 361 -4.25 -10.04 -8.55
CA ALA A 361 -4.15 -11.10 -9.55
C ALA A 361 -2.88 -10.97 -10.41
N MET A 362 -2.54 -9.75 -10.84
CA MET A 362 -1.33 -9.52 -11.63
C MET A 362 -0.04 -9.80 -10.83
N GLU A 363 -0.01 -9.49 -9.54
CA GLU A 363 1.12 -9.85 -8.67
C GLU A 363 1.27 -11.37 -8.51
N LEU A 364 0.16 -12.11 -8.40
CA LEU A 364 0.20 -13.57 -8.32
C LEU A 364 0.80 -14.20 -9.59
N LYS A 365 0.43 -13.69 -10.77
CA LYS A 365 1.02 -14.09 -12.06
C LYS A 365 2.54 -13.88 -12.08
N ASN A 366 3.01 -12.72 -11.60
CA ASN A 366 4.42 -12.39 -11.57
C ASN A 366 5.19 -13.24 -10.53
N GLY A 367 4.62 -13.44 -9.35
CA GLY A 367 5.22 -14.27 -8.29
C GLY A 367 5.44 -15.72 -8.72
N GLU A 368 4.48 -16.31 -9.43
CA GLU A 368 4.62 -17.66 -9.98
C GLU A 368 5.67 -17.73 -11.09
N SER A 369 5.76 -16.71 -11.96
CA SER A 369 6.79 -16.66 -13.01
C SER A 369 8.21 -16.68 -12.42
N VAL A 370 8.42 -15.99 -11.29
CA VAL A 370 9.72 -15.93 -10.60
C VAL A 370 10.03 -17.24 -9.88
N LEU A 371 9.03 -17.90 -9.29
CA LEU A 371 9.20 -19.23 -8.69
C LEU A 371 9.47 -20.30 -9.75
N ALA A 372 8.76 -20.27 -10.89
CA ALA A 372 8.94 -21.18 -12.02
C ALA A 372 10.34 -21.04 -12.65
N GLN A 373 10.85 -19.82 -12.79
CA GLN A 373 12.22 -19.55 -13.26
C GLN A 373 13.30 -20.05 -12.28
N ARG A 374 13.03 -20.03 -10.97
CA ARG A 374 13.95 -20.55 -9.94
C ARG A 374 13.91 -22.08 -9.81
N SER A 375 12.79 -22.72 -10.11
CA SER A 375 12.66 -24.19 -10.19
C SER A 375 13.13 -24.79 -11.52
N GLY A 376 13.37 -23.94 -12.54
CA GLY A 376 13.96 -24.32 -13.81
C GLY A 376 15.44 -24.68 -13.69
N VAL A 377 15.71 -25.98 -13.55
CA VAL A 377 17.00 -26.68 -13.67
C VAL A 377 18.08 -25.90 -14.43
N ARG A 378 19.23 -25.66 -13.78
CA ARG A 378 20.52 -25.41 -14.44
C ARG A 378 20.72 -26.51 -15.49
N ARG A 379 20.54 -26.20 -16.78
CA ARG A 379 21.05 -27.06 -17.84
C ARG A 379 22.58 -26.94 -17.82
N PRO A 380 23.33 -28.05 -17.65
CA PRO A 380 24.76 -28.00 -17.91
C PRO A 380 24.93 -27.84 -19.42
N ILE A 381 25.68 -26.84 -19.83
CA ILE A 381 26.98 -26.96 -20.52
C ILE A 381 27.74 -25.66 -20.25
#